data_AF-A0A433PK55-F1
#
_entry.id   AF-A0A433PK55-F1
#
_cell.length_a   1.000
_cell.length_b   1.000
_cell.length_c   1.000
_cell.angle_alpha   90.00
_cell.angle_beta   90.00
_cell.angle_gamma   90.00
#
_symmetry.space_group_name_H-M   'P 1'
#
loop_
_entity.id
_entity.type
_entity.pdbx_description
1 polymer ?
#
loop_
_entity_poly.entity_id
_entity_poly.type
_entity_poly.pdbx_seq_one_letter_code
_entity_poly.pdbx_strand_id
1 'polypeptide(L)'
;MQDELTNQLLNANDIQRTRLFDKYKYSVVKSLAKDEITFGILPITSRGLSKPEDCTANLQKFAGSLRDTTKTDRSNSFDKRYNIKIYIGIDKNNCAKRTLMEYGIVDVETMVFDYPPGRAYDRGCQYIVLFGDDVVLKTNGWISRFDDAFHALAIEKNTATHTFSNSTAVGDAP
;
A
#
# COMPACT_ATOMS: atom_id res chain seq x y z
N MET A 1 -10.29 18.54 23.30
CA MET A 1 -11.44 17.72 22.82
C MET A 1 -12.61 17.77 23.79
N GLN A 2 -12.38 17.67 25.12
CA GLN A 2 -13.43 17.86 26.12
C GLN A 2 -14.02 19.29 26.15
N ASP A 3 -13.19 20.31 25.96
CA ASP A 3 -13.65 21.72 26.01
C ASP A 3 -14.55 22.09 24.82
N GLU A 4 -14.25 21.57 23.63
CA GLU A 4 -15.03 21.77 22.41
C GLU A 4 -16.43 21.13 22.51
N LEU A 5 -16.50 19.91 23.05
CA LEU A 5 -17.77 19.21 23.28
C LEU A 5 -18.62 19.94 24.33
N THR A 6 -17.97 20.46 25.38
CA THR A 6 -18.63 21.22 26.44
C THR A 6 -19.22 22.52 25.89
N ASN A 7 -18.46 23.24 25.06
CA ASN A 7 -18.95 24.45 24.40
C ASN A 7 -20.10 24.19 23.42
N GLN A 8 -20.10 23.05 22.73
CA GLN A 8 -21.20 22.68 21.82
C GLN A 8 -22.47 22.26 22.57
N LEU A 9 -22.34 21.59 23.72
CA LEU A 9 -23.49 21.19 24.55
C LEU A 9 -24.15 22.36 25.30
N LEU A 10 -23.35 23.35 25.70
CA LEU A 10 -23.82 24.56 26.39
C LEU A 10 -24.66 25.45 25.47
N ASN A 11 -24.33 25.49 24.17
CA ASN A 11 -25.02 26.34 23.19
C ASN A 11 -26.13 25.62 22.40
N ALA A 12 -26.31 24.32 22.60
CA ALA A 12 -27.32 23.52 21.90
C ALA A 12 -28.68 23.55 22.61
N ASN A 13 -29.77 23.71 21.83
CA ASN A 13 -31.12 23.45 22.33
C ASN A 13 -31.38 21.94 22.51
N ASP A 14 -32.49 21.57 23.15
CA ASP A 14 -32.74 20.17 23.52
C ASP A 14 -32.80 19.20 22.33
N ILE A 15 -33.27 19.65 21.17
CA ILE A 15 -33.28 18.86 19.94
C ILE A 15 -31.84 18.66 19.42
N GLN A 16 -31.05 19.72 19.38
CA GLN A 16 -29.64 19.65 18.97
C GLN A 16 -28.83 18.80 19.93
N ARG A 17 -29.07 18.94 21.24
CA ARG A 17 -28.40 18.18 22.29
C ARG A 17 -28.71 16.69 22.18
N THR A 18 -29.97 16.32 21.91
CA THR A 18 -30.37 14.93 21.66
C THR A 18 -29.68 14.37 20.41
N ARG A 19 -29.63 15.14 19.32
CA ARG A 19 -28.90 14.75 18.09
C ARG A 19 -27.39 14.62 18.30
N LEU A 20 -26.78 15.51 19.09
CA LEU A 20 -25.38 15.41 19.48
C LEU A 20 -25.15 14.12 20.27
N PHE A 21 -25.95 13.86 21.31
CA PHE A 21 -25.83 12.64 22.09
C PHE A 21 -26.03 11.38 21.23
N ASP A 22 -27.00 11.37 20.31
CA ASP A 22 -27.18 10.24 19.40
C ASP A 22 -26.00 10.06 18.43
N LYS A 23 -25.37 11.15 17.97
CA LYS A 23 -24.14 11.10 17.18
C LYS A 23 -22.94 10.54 17.95
N TYR A 24 -22.84 10.80 19.26
CA TYR A 24 -21.73 10.32 20.11
C TYR A 24 -22.01 8.96 20.78
N LYS A 25 -23.27 8.50 20.82
CA LYS A 25 -23.64 7.15 21.29
C LYS A 25 -23.04 6.05 20.42
N TYR A 26 -22.79 6.34 19.15
CA TYR A 26 -22.20 5.39 18.21
C TYR A 26 -20.78 5.82 17.87
N SER A 27 -19.79 5.13 18.44
CA SER A 27 -18.42 5.22 17.95
C SER A 27 -18.35 4.51 16.60
N VAL A 28 -18.29 5.27 15.51
CA VAL A 28 -17.94 4.70 14.21
C VAL A 28 -16.46 4.36 14.26
N VAL A 29 -16.14 3.08 14.43
CA VAL A 29 -14.79 2.58 14.15
C VAL A 29 -14.53 2.83 12.67
N LYS A 30 -13.85 3.94 12.35
CA LYS A 30 -13.33 4.14 11.01
C LYS A 30 -12.30 3.04 10.78
N SER A 31 -12.59 2.13 9.85
CA SER A 31 -11.61 1.19 9.36
C SER A 31 -10.45 1.99 8.78
N LEU A 32 -9.30 1.98 9.47
CA LEU A 32 -8.05 2.54 8.97
C LEU A 32 -7.52 1.77 7.74
N ALA A 33 -8.19 0.69 7.32
CA ALA A 33 -7.85 -0.10 6.15
C ALA A 33 -8.25 0.57 4.82
N LYS A 34 -8.88 1.76 4.84
CA LYS A 34 -9.34 2.40 3.61
C LYS A 34 -8.23 3.04 2.76
N ASP A 35 -7.05 3.30 3.32
CA ASP A 35 -5.96 4.03 2.65
C ASP A 35 -4.63 3.25 2.66
N GLU A 36 -4.70 1.92 2.55
CA GLU A 36 -3.51 1.09 2.35
C GLU A 36 -3.21 0.93 0.85
N ILE A 37 -2.08 1.50 0.41
CA ILE A 37 -1.61 1.42 -0.96
C ILE A 37 -0.60 0.27 -1.05
N THR A 38 -0.91 -0.73 -1.85
CA THR A 38 -0.09 -1.93 -2.05
C THR A 38 0.72 -1.84 -3.33
N PHE A 39 2.04 -1.95 -3.19
CA PHE A 39 3.00 -2.08 -4.27
C PHE A 39 3.32 -3.55 -4.50
N GLY A 40 2.95 -4.06 -5.67
CA GLY A 40 3.38 -5.36 -6.17
C GLY A 40 4.78 -5.26 -6.76
N ILE A 41 5.76 -5.94 -6.16
CA ILE A 41 7.15 -5.92 -6.61
C ILE A 41 7.52 -7.27 -7.22
N LEU A 42 8.00 -7.25 -8.46
CA LEU A 42 8.49 -8.43 -9.15
C LEU A 42 10.01 -8.32 -9.29
N PRO A 43 10.81 -8.94 -8.41
CA PRO A 43 12.23 -9.11 -8.64
C PRO A 43 12.41 -10.10 -9.80
N ILE A 44 12.85 -9.57 -10.93
CA ILE A 44 13.31 -10.34 -12.08
C ILE A 44 14.69 -10.87 -11.72
N THR A 45 14.74 -12.14 -11.33
CA THR A 45 16.01 -12.83 -11.14
C THR A 45 16.77 -12.81 -12.46
N SER A 46 18.01 -12.33 -12.41
CA SER A 46 18.90 -12.23 -13.57
C SER A 46 19.04 -13.61 -14.25
N ARG A 47 18.32 -13.79 -15.36
CA ARG A 47 18.44 -14.97 -16.22
C ARG A 47 19.79 -14.88 -16.93
N GLY A 48 20.65 -15.87 -16.73
CA GLY A 48 21.95 -15.95 -17.42
C GLY A 48 23.17 -15.58 -16.58
N LEU A 49 23.05 -15.43 -15.25
CA LEU A 49 24.23 -15.47 -14.38
C LEU A 49 24.92 -16.83 -14.52
N SER A 50 26.25 -16.81 -14.60
CA SER A 50 27.08 -18.00 -14.79
C SER A 50 27.11 -18.90 -13.54
N LYS A 51 26.65 -18.40 -12.40
CA LYS A 51 26.66 -19.09 -11.10
C LYS A 51 25.35 -18.88 -10.32
N PRO A 52 24.68 -19.96 -9.89
CA PRO A 52 23.46 -19.88 -9.07
C PRO A 52 23.65 -19.14 -7.73
N GLU A 53 24.86 -19.15 -7.17
CA GLU A 53 25.19 -18.52 -5.89
C GLU A 53 25.03 -16.99 -5.95
N ASP A 54 25.26 -16.40 -7.12
CA ASP A 54 25.16 -14.95 -7.33
C ASP A 54 23.70 -14.46 -7.22
N CYS A 55 22.72 -15.29 -7.62
CA CYS A 55 21.29 -14.95 -7.51
C CYS A 55 20.84 -14.82 -6.05
N THR A 56 21.31 -15.71 -5.16
CA THR A 56 20.96 -15.64 -3.73
C THR A 56 21.60 -14.40 -3.08
N ALA A 57 22.88 -14.14 -3.38
CA ALA A 57 23.57 -12.97 -2.85
C ALA A 57 22.95 -11.65 -3.34
N ASN A 58 22.54 -11.59 -4.60
CA ASN A 58 21.84 -10.43 -5.16
C ASN A 58 20.48 -10.24 -4.50
N LEU A 59 19.68 -11.29 -4.39
CA LEU A 59 18.39 -11.22 -3.71
C LEU A 59 18.51 -10.80 -2.24
N GLN A 60 19.54 -11.26 -1.52
CA GLN A 60 19.81 -10.82 -0.15
C GLN A 60 20.10 -9.30 -0.08
N LYS A 61 20.93 -8.78 -0.99
CA LYS A 61 21.23 -7.34 -1.07
C LYS A 61 19.97 -6.55 -1.43
N PHE A 62 19.20 -7.03 -2.40
CA PHE A 62 17.92 -6.44 -2.78
C PHE A 62 16.96 -6.40 -1.58
N ALA A 63 16.73 -7.54 -0.92
CA ALA A 63 15.85 -7.67 0.24
C ALA A 63 16.25 -6.74 1.38
N GLY A 64 17.55 -6.68 1.70
CA GLY A 64 18.10 -5.76 2.69
C GLY A 64 17.82 -4.30 2.32
N SER A 65 18.18 -3.91 1.09
CA SER A 65 17.98 -2.54 0.62
C SER A 65 16.50 -2.14 0.56
N LEU A 66 15.61 -3.06 0.15
CA LEU A 66 14.17 -2.85 0.09
C LEU A 66 13.60 -2.67 1.50
N ARG A 67 13.96 -3.53 2.45
CA ARG A 67 13.54 -3.41 3.84
C ARG A 67 13.95 -2.06 4.43
N ASP A 68 15.22 -1.69 4.24
CA ASP A 68 15.79 -0.52 4.89
C ASP A 68 15.21 0.78 4.28
N THR A 69 15.04 0.83 2.96
CA THR A 69 14.53 2.02 2.27
C THR A 69 13.02 2.23 2.41
N THR A 70 12.26 1.18 2.72
CA THR A 70 10.79 1.25 2.83
C THR A 70 10.29 1.26 4.27
N LYS A 71 11.20 1.14 5.25
CA LYS A 71 10.84 1.12 6.67
C LYS A 71 9.97 2.31 7.06
N THR A 72 10.36 3.52 6.65
CA THR A 72 9.61 4.75 6.95
C THR A 72 8.23 4.73 6.32
N ASP A 73 8.12 4.38 5.04
CA ASP A 73 6.85 4.30 4.30
C ASP A 73 5.87 3.30 4.93
N ARG A 74 6.38 2.18 5.45
CA ARG A 74 5.58 1.14 6.11
C ARG A 74 5.19 1.48 7.54
N SER A 75 6.01 2.28 8.23
CA SER A 75 5.77 2.68 9.62
C SER A 75 4.93 3.95 9.76
N ASN A 76 4.78 4.75 8.71
CA ASN A 76 4.12 6.04 8.81
C ASN A 76 2.61 5.86 8.97
N SER A 77 2.03 6.45 10.02
CA SER A 77 0.64 6.21 10.45
C SER A 77 -0.29 7.39 10.22
N PHE A 78 0.21 8.50 9.69
CA PHE A 78 -0.54 9.76 9.75
C PHE A 78 -1.53 9.97 8.60
N ASP A 79 -1.32 9.41 7.41
CA ASP A 79 -2.22 9.68 6.27
C ASP A 79 -2.34 8.53 5.25
N LYS A 80 -1.21 7.96 4.81
CA LYS A 80 -1.17 6.80 3.91
C LYS A 80 -0.31 5.71 4.51
N ARG A 81 -0.74 4.45 4.39
CA ARG A 81 0.08 3.29 4.73
C ARG A 81 0.43 2.55 3.46
N TYR A 82 1.71 2.25 3.30
CA TYR A 82 2.19 1.52 2.15
C TYR A 82 2.49 0.08 2.53
N ASN A 83 1.95 -0.84 1.73
CA ASN A 83 2.26 -2.26 1.81
C ASN A 83 3.07 -2.70 0.60
N ILE A 84 3.88 -3.73 0.80
CA ILE A 84 4.70 -4.33 -0.24
C ILE A 84 4.34 -5.79 -0.32
N LYS A 85 3.94 -6.22 -1.52
CA LYS A 85 3.72 -7.61 -1.85
C LYS A 85 4.74 -8.03 -2.91
N ILE A 86 5.53 -9.05 -2.61
CA ILE A 86 6.56 -9.53 -3.55
C ILE A 86 6.04 -10.75 -4.30
N TYR A 87 6.21 -10.70 -5.62
CA TYR A 87 5.86 -11.75 -6.55
C TYR A 87 7.13 -12.35 -7.17
N ILE A 88 7.49 -13.56 -6.78
CA ILE A 88 8.68 -14.25 -7.31
C ILE A 88 8.27 -15.26 -8.38
N GLY A 89 8.98 -15.27 -9.51
CA GLY A 89 8.81 -16.29 -10.55
C GLY A 89 9.43 -17.61 -10.11
N ILE A 90 8.78 -18.75 -10.41
CA ILE A 90 9.16 -20.10 -9.93
C ILE A 90 10.66 -20.24 -9.67
N ASP A 91 11.01 -20.34 -8.39
CA ASP A 91 12.28 -20.83 -7.90
C ASP A 91 12.11 -22.31 -7.56
N LYS A 92 12.85 -23.19 -8.24
CA LYS A 92 12.77 -24.66 -8.04
C LYS A 92 12.98 -25.07 -6.57
N ASN A 93 13.67 -24.26 -5.77
CA ASN A 93 14.10 -24.64 -4.42
C ASN A 93 13.46 -23.79 -3.30
N ASN A 94 12.53 -22.87 -3.61
CA ASN A 94 11.94 -21.93 -2.65
C ASN A 94 12.95 -21.08 -1.85
N CYS A 95 14.21 -21.02 -2.29
CA CYS A 95 15.28 -20.27 -1.64
C CYS A 95 14.95 -18.78 -1.62
N ALA A 96 14.41 -18.26 -2.72
CA ALA A 96 14.08 -16.85 -2.87
C ALA A 96 13.02 -16.39 -1.85
N LYS A 97 11.96 -17.17 -1.68
CA LYS A 97 10.91 -16.87 -0.70
C LYS A 97 11.46 -16.86 0.73
N ARG A 98 12.26 -17.87 1.08
CA ARG A 98 12.89 -17.96 2.41
C ARG A 98 13.78 -16.75 2.67
N THR A 99 14.64 -16.40 1.72
CA THR A 99 15.52 -15.22 1.82
C THR A 99 14.72 -13.95 2.08
N LEU A 100 13.64 -13.69 1.35
CA LEU A 100 12.82 -12.49 1.58
C LEU A 100 12.18 -12.48 2.98
N MET A 101 11.69 -13.63 3.45
CA MET A 101 11.09 -13.77 4.78
C MET A 101 12.11 -13.54 5.91
N GLU A 102 13.35 -14.00 5.76
CA GLU A 102 14.44 -13.76 6.71
C GLU A 102 14.75 -12.26 6.88
N TYR A 103 14.45 -11.45 5.87
CA TYR A 103 14.56 -9.99 5.91
C TYR A 103 13.26 -9.30 6.36
N GLY A 104 12.27 -10.04 6.87
CA GLY A 104 11.02 -9.49 7.40
C GLY A 104 10.03 -9.06 6.31
N ILE A 105 10.21 -9.54 5.08
CA ILE A 105 9.24 -9.35 4.00
C ILE A 105 8.31 -10.56 4.00
N VAL A 106 7.12 -10.36 4.56
CA VAL A 106 6.20 -11.45 4.89
C VAL A 106 5.18 -11.73 3.80
N ASP A 107 4.80 -10.73 3.00
CA ASP A 107 3.84 -10.88 1.91
C ASP A 107 4.59 -11.26 0.62
N VAL A 108 4.92 -12.55 0.53
CA VAL A 108 5.70 -13.13 -0.57
C VAL A 108 4.92 -14.26 -1.21
N GLU A 109 4.61 -14.08 -2.50
CA GLU A 109 3.90 -15.04 -3.30
C GLU A 109 4.75 -15.53 -4.47
N THR A 110 4.85 -16.86 -4.59
CA THR A 110 5.54 -17.52 -5.71
C THR A 110 4.54 -17.77 -6.84
N MET A 111 4.90 -17.40 -8.06
CA MET A 111 4.03 -17.52 -9.23
C MET A 111 4.73 -18.19 -10.40
N VAL A 112 3.94 -18.90 -11.19
CA VAL A 112 4.32 -19.27 -12.56
C VAL A 112 4.02 -18.07 -13.46
N PHE A 113 5.06 -17.43 -14.00
CA PHE A 113 4.86 -16.35 -14.95
C PHE A 113 4.73 -16.91 -16.36
N ASP A 114 3.49 -17.01 -16.83
CA ASP A 114 3.20 -16.99 -18.26
C ASP A 114 3.24 -15.50 -18.65
N TYR A 115 4.35 -15.06 -19.25
CA TYR A 115 4.56 -13.66 -19.62
C TYR A 115 3.42 -13.17 -20.54
N PRO A 116 2.85 -11.95 -20.36
CA PRO A 116 3.24 -10.85 -19.46
C PRO A 116 2.53 -10.82 -18.09
N PRO A 117 3.04 -10.06 -17.08
CA PRO A 117 2.63 -10.11 -15.68
C PRO A 117 1.26 -9.46 -15.35
N GLY A 118 0.28 -9.51 -16.27
CA GLY A 118 -1.04 -8.89 -16.09
C GLY A 118 -1.76 -9.29 -14.80
N ARG A 119 -1.52 -10.52 -14.31
CA ARG A 119 -2.17 -11.07 -13.10
C ARG A 119 -1.77 -10.41 -11.78
N ALA A 120 -0.73 -9.57 -11.76
CA ALA A 120 -0.35 -8.87 -10.54
C ALA A 120 -1.33 -7.70 -10.23
N TYR A 121 -1.90 -7.07 -11.25
CA TYR A 121 -2.96 -6.06 -11.09
C TYR A 121 -4.25 -6.66 -10.55
N ASP A 122 -4.60 -7.88 -10.99
CA ASP A 122 -5.81 -8.60 -10.56
C ASP A 122 -5.81 -8.95 -9.06
N ARG A 123 -4.69 -8.72 -8.36
CA ARG A 123 -4.48 -9.08 -6.95
C ARG A 123 -4.53 -7.90 -6.00
N GLY A 124 -5.11 -6.78 -6.44
CA GLY A 124 -5.38 -5.61 -5.60
C GLY A 124 -4.16 -4.72 -5.36
N CYS A 125 -3.10 -4.87 -6.15
CA CYS A 125 -1.98 -3.93 -6.13
C CYS A 125 -2.34 -2.67 -6.95
N GLN A 126 -2.18 -1.49 -6.36
CA GLN A 126 -2.38 -0.21 -7.05
C GLN A 126 -1.19 0.10 -7.97
N TYR A 127 0.00 -0.37 -7.59
CA TYR A 127 1.24 -0.18 -8.32
C TYR A 127 1.92 -1.51 -8.57
N ILE A 128 2.48 -1.68 -9.76
CA ILE A 128 3.38 -2.79 -10.08
C ILE A 128 4.75 -2.22 -10.43
N VAL A 129 5.79 -2.71 -9.75
CA VAL A 129 7.18 -2.30 -9.94
C VAL A 129 8.02 -3.52 -10.30
N LEU A 130 8.78 -3.40 -11.39
CA LEU A 130 9.72 -4.43 -11.83
C LEU A 130 11.12 -4.00 -11.43
N PHE A 131 11.81 -4.85 -10.67
CA PHE A 131 13.23 -4.65 -10.33
C PHE A 131 14.04 -5.84 -10.80
N GLY A 132 15.30 -5.61 -11.19
CA GLY A 132 16.28 -6.71 -11.22
C GLY A 132 16.61 -7.15 -9.80
N ASP A 133 16.96 -8.42 -9.61
CA ASP A 133 17.46 -8.91 -8.32
C ASP A 133 18.82 -8.32 -7.92
N ASP A 134 19.56 -7.79 -8.90
CA ASP A 134 20.84 -7.08 -8.73
C ASP A 134 20.68 -5.61 -8.33
N VAL A 135 19.45 -5.10 -8.26
CA VAL A 135 19.16 -3.72 -7.86
C VAL A 135 19.39 -3.53 -6.36
N VAL A 136 20.06 -2.44 -6.00
CA VAL A 136 20.20 -1.97 -4.61
C VAL A 136 19.51 -0.62 -4.48
N LEU A 137 18.44 -0.58 -3.69
CA LEU A 137 17.69 0.64 -3.41
C LEU A 137 18.48 1.52 -2.43
N LYS A 138 18.68 2.79 -2.78
CA LYS A 138 19.47 3.74 -1.97
C LYS A 138 18.64 4.89 -1.40
N THR A 139 17.38 5.01 -1.81
CA THR A 139 16.54 6.16 -1.49
C THR A 139 15.48 5.76 -0.48
N ASN A 140 15.60 6.25 0.75
CA ASN A 140 14.56 6.08 1.76
C ASN A 140 13.28 6.81 1.36
N GLY A 141 12.13 6.21 1.66
CA GLY A 141 10.84 6.84 1.38
C GLY A 141 10.48 6.84 -0.10
N TRP A 142 11.06 5.96 -0.91
CA TRP A 142 10.85 6.01 -2.37
C TRP A 142 9.41 5.68 -2.75
N ILE A 143 8.70 4.88 -1.95
CA ILE A 143 7.33 4.47 -2.26
C ILE A 143 6.39 5.66 -2.18
N SER A 144 6.44 6.41 -1.07
CA SER A 144 5.63 7.61 -0.89
C SER A 144 5.97 8.67 -1.95
N ARG A 145 7.25 8.88 -2.24
CA ARG A 145 7.68 9.82 -3.29
C ARG A 145 7.18 9.41 -4.67
N PHE A 146 7.17 8.11 -4.96
CA PHE A 146 6.65 7.60 -6.23
C PHE A 146 5.14 7.83 -6.32
N ASP A 147 4.40 7.52 -5.26
CA ASP A 147 2.95 7.75 -5.15
C ASP A 147 2.62 9.23 -5.35
N ASP A 148 3.32 10.13 -4.65
CA ASP A 148 3.14 11.59 -4.76
C ASP A 148 3.43 12.09 -6.17
N ALA A 149 4.53 11.64 -6.78
CA ALA A 149 4.90 12.01 -8.15
C ALA A 149 3.86 11.53 -9.17
N PHE A 150 3.35 10.31 -9.00
CA PHE A 150 2.31 9.77 -9.86
C PHE A 150 1.01 10.58 -9.77
N HIS A 151 0.58 10.94 -8.55
CA HIS A 151 -0.58 11.79 -8.34
C HIS A 151 -0.41 13.19 -8.96
N ALA A 152 0.77 13.80 -8.78
CA ALA A 152 1.08 15.09 -9.40
C ALA A 152 0.96 15.04 -10.93
N LEU A 153 1.49 13.98 -11.57
CA LEU A 153 1.38 13.76 -13.01
C LEU A 153 -0.06 13.52 -13.47
N ALA A 154 -0.86 12.81 -12.68
CA ALA A 154 -2.26 12.54 -13.00
C ALA A 154 -3.11 13.83 -12.96
N ILE A 155 -2.82 14.74 -12.01
CA ILE A 155 -3.45 16.06 -11.92
C ILE A 155 -3.02 16.92 -13.12
N GLU A 156 -1.72 16.97 -13.42
CA GLU A 156 -1.18 17.75 -14.55
C GLU A 156 -1.81 17.33 -15.88
N LYS A 157 -1.95 16.03 -16.11
CA LYS A 157 -2.51 15.49 -17.36
C LYS A 157 -4.04 15.52 -17.40
N ASN A 158 -4.70 16.07 -16.37
CA ASN A 158 -6.14 16.10 -16.22
C ASN A 158 -6.80 14.71 -16.37
N THR A 159 -6.05 13.65 -16.02
CA THR A 159 -6.54 12.27 -15.98
C THR A 159 -7.04 11.89 -14.58
N ALA A 160 -6.94 12.80 -13.61
CA ALA A 160 -7.46 12.63 -12.27
C ALA A 160 -8.98 12.72 -12.26
N THR A 161 -9.66 11.60 -12.51
CA THR A 161 -11.08 11.47 -12.15
C THR A 161 -11.19 11.31 -10.63
N HIS A 162 -11.20 12.42 -9.89
CA HIS A 162 -11.91 12.46 -8.61
C HIS A 162 -13.41 12.40 -8.98
N THR A 163 -14.28 11.50 -8.49
CA THR A 163 -14.51 11.16 -7.09
C THR A 163 -15.46 9.96 -7.04
N PHE A 164 -15.30 9.04 -6.10
CA PHE A 164 -16.41 8.20 -5.63
C PHE A 164 -17.44 9.10 -4.92
N SER A 165 -18.40 9.61 -5.67
CA SER A 165 -19.59 10.27 -5.15
C SER A 165 -20.63 9.20 -4.83
N ASN A 166 -20.71 8.75 -3.56
CA ASN A 166 -21.94 8.11 -3.10
C ASN A 166 -22.96 9.21 -2.77
N SER A 167 -23.68 9.64 -3.81
CA SER A 167 -25.00 10.22 -3.67
C SER A 167 -25.96 9.08 -3.33
N THR A 168 -26.31 8.92 -2.05
CA THR A 168 -27.60 8.31 -1.70
C THR A 168 -28.66 9.39 -1.86
N ALA A 169 -29.16 9.53 -3.08
CA ALA A 169 -30.53 10.00 -3.27
C ALA A 169 -31.46 8.88 -2.79
N VAL A 170 -31.94 9.01 -1.55
CA VAL A 170 -33.14 8.28 -1.14
C VAL A 170 -34.29 8.96 -1.86
N GLY A 171 -34.82 8.29 -2.87
CA GLY A 171 -36.05 8.68 -3.54
C GLY A 171 -37.20 8.53 -2.56
N ASP A 172 -37.94 9.63 -2.40
CA ASP A 172 -39.27 9.64 -1.83
C ASP A 172 -40.26 8.93 -2.77
N ALA A 173 -41.29 8.35 -2.13
CA ALA A 173 -42.64 8.10 -2.60
C ALA A 173 -42.92 6.76 -3.32
N PRO A 174 -44.16 6.22 -3.23
CA PRO A 174 -45.40 6.87 -2.78
C PRO A 174 -45.83 6.61 -1.33
#